data_AF-A0A7C4LR33-F1
#
_entry.id   AF-A0A7C4LR33-F1
#
_cell.length_a   1.000
_cell.length_b   1.000
_cell.length_c   1.000
_cell.angle_alpha   90.00
_cell.angle_beta   90.00
_cell.angle_gamma   90.00
#
_symmetry.space_group_name_H-M   'P 1'
#
loop_
_entity.id
_entity.type
_entity.pdbx_description
1 polymer ?
#
loop_
_entity_poly.entity_id
_entity_poly.type
_entity_poly.pdbx_seq_one_letter_code
_entity_poly.pdbx_strand_id
1 'polypeptide(L)'
;MSEFVLKDGARRQVVATGVKVVKVLTGGAKTYSAGDSIGGVQELEVGGANAAGVLLQSISVIDAENHRSSLGLVFFDNTVSGNTDIADGNAFDLSVGDDLGKVVGVVKIDTNDYVSYDSDELVVATKTGIGLVMAPASDKAIRVAIIDEVGHERTAANTLQIDFGFLQG
;
A
#
# COMPACT_ATOMS: atom_id res chain seq x y z
N MET A 1 -18.50 7.79 -17.56
CA MET A 1 -18.14 6.83 -18.62
C MET A 1 -18.07 7.59 -19.93
N SER A 2 -16.90 8.09 -20.31
CA SER A 2 -16.72 8.87 -21.53
C SER A 2 -16.23 7.95 -22.65
N GLU A 3 -17.04 7.74 -23.68
CA GLU A 3 -16.64 6.99 -24.87
C GLU A 3 -15.73 7.85 -25.75
N PHE A 4 -14.57 7.33 -26.12
CA PHE A 4 -13.72 7.91 -27.15
C PHE A 4 -13.85 7.06 -28.42
N VAL A 5 -14.47 7.63 -29.46
CA VAL A 5 -14.67 6.96 -30.74
C VAL A 5 -13.52 7.34 -31.69
N LEU A 6 -12.71 6.35 -32.09
CA LEU A 6 -11.71 6.52 -33.14
C LEU A 6 -12.36 6.51 -34.53
N LYS A 7 -11.72 7.17 -35.49
CA LYS A 7 -12.23 7.43 -36.85
C LYS A 7 -12.46 6.17 -37.70
N ASP A 8 -12.07 4.98 -37.25
CA ASP A 8 -12.19 3.71 -37.99
C ASP A 8 -13.38 2.83 -37.56
N GLY A 9 -14.20 3.28 -36.61
CA GLY A 9 -15.38 2.54 -36.14
C GLY A 9 -15.06 1.30 -35.30
N ALA A 10 -13.79 1.04 -34.98
CA ALA A 10 -13.42 -0.04 -34.08
C ALA A 10 -13.65 0.40 -32.62
N ARG A 11 -14.66 -0.19 -31.98
CA ARG A 11 -14.89 -0.05 -30.54
C ARG A 11 -13.87 -0.88 -29.78
N ARG A 12 -12.76 -0.27 -29.35
CA ARG A 12 -11.92 -0.88 -28.32
C ARG A 12 -12.56 -0.62 -26.97
N GLN A 13 -13.26 -1.62 -26.45
CA GLN A 13 -13.63 -1.65 -25.04
C GLN A 13 -12.33 -1.84 -24.25
N VAL A 14 -11.88 -0.80 -23.56
CA VAL A 14 -10.91 -0.98 -22.47
C VAL A 14 -11.72 -1.63 -21.34
N VAL A 15 -11.72 -2.96 -21.32
CA VAL A 15 -12.24 -3.73 -20.19
C VAL A 15 -11.21 -3.55 -19.09
N ALA A 16 -11.49 -2.72 -18.09
CA ALA A 16 -10.66 -2.72 -16.89
C ALA A 16 -10.75 -4.13 -16.29
N THR A 17 -9.64 -4.86 -16.33
CA THR A 17 -9.65 -6.32 -16.16
C THR A 17 -9.55 -6.63 -14.67
N GLY A 18 -10.63 -6.38 -13.93
CA GLY A 18 -10.77 -6.73 -12.52
C GLY A 18 -9.97 -5.85 -11.54
N VAL A 19 -10.38 -5.89 -10.27
CA VAL A 19 -9.59 -5.34 -9.17
C VAL A 19 -8.58 -6.40 -8.75
N LYS A 20 -7.28 -6.13 -8.90
CA LYS A 20 -6.26 -7.00 -8.30
C LYS A 20 -6.12 -6.61 -6.83
N VAL A 21 -6.31 -7.59 -5.94
CA VAL A 21 -6.00 -7.45 -4.52
C VAL A 21 -4.60 -8.00 -4.28
N VAL A 22 -3.70 -7.16 -3.76
CA VAL A 22 -2.37 -7.58 -3.30
C VAL A 22 -2.35 -7.51 -1.79
N LYS A 23 -1.89 -8.59 -1.16
CA LYS A 23 -1.87 -8.73 0.29
C LYS A 23 -0.46 -8.63 0.83
N VAL A 24 -0.29 -7.78 1.84
CA VAL A 24 0.93 -7.69 2.64
C VAL A 24 0.65 -8.26 4.03
N LEU A 25 1.57 -9.08 4.52
CA LEU A 25 1.56 -9.66 5.85
C LEU A 25 2.77 -9.14 6.63
N THR A 26 2.55 -8.70 7.87
CA THR A 26 3.65 -8.21 8.71
C THR A 26 4.43 -9.35 9.34
N GLY A 27 5.72 -9.09 9.61
CA GLY A 27 6.65 -10.04 10.23
C GLY A 27 6.23 -10.51 11.63
N GLY A 28 7.08 -11.33 12.27
CA GLY A 28 6.82 -11.90 13.58
C GLY A 28 6.75 -10.89 14.73
N ALA A 29 6.71 -11.40 15.97
CA ALA A 29 6.62 -10.57 17.16
C ALA A 29 7.71 -9.48 17.18
N LYS A 30 7.30 -8.21 17.32
CA LYS A 30 8.18 -7.05 17.25
C LYS A 30 7.54 -5.81 17.88
N THR A 31 8.37 -5.01 18.55
CA THR A 31 7.99 -3.68 19.02
C THR A 31 8.40 -2.62 18.00
N TYR A 32 7.45 -1.77 17.65
CA TYR A 32 7.63 -0.62 16.76
C TYR A 32 7.52 0.67 17.58
N SER A 33 8.45 1.58 17.35
CA SER A 33 8.36 2.98 17.78
C SER A 33 7.53 3.78 16.77
N ALA A 34 7.04 4.94 17.20
CA ALA A 34 6.41 5.89 16.28
C ALA A 34 7.40 6.28 15.17
N GLY A 35 6.97 6.13 13.91
CA GLY A 35 7.78 6.34 12.72
C GLY A 35 8.51 5.10 12.21
N ASP A 36 8.40 3.94 12.86
CA ASP A 36 9.07 2.73 12.39
C ASP A 36 8.32 2.07 11.21
N SER A 37 9.09 1.47 10.32
CA SER A 37 8.59 0.70 9.19
C SER A 37 8.11 -0.69 9.64
N ILE A 38 6.89 -1.07 9.29
CA ILE A 38 6.31 -2.39 9.56
C ILE A 38 6.54 -3.30 8.36
N GLY A 39 7.30 -4.39 8.56
CA GLY A 39 7.64 -5.35 7.52
C GLY A 39 8.74 -4.89 6.57
N GLY A 40 9.21 -3.65 6.67
CA GLY A 40 10.13 -3.06 5.70
C GLY A 40 9.44 -2.73 4.38
N VAL A 41 10.22 -2.50 3.32
CA VAL A 41 9.64 -2.24 1.99
C VAL A 41 9.08 -3.52 1.37
N GLN A 42 7.81 -3.45 0.98
CA GLN A 42 7.06 -4.54 0.40
C GLN A 42 6.88 -4.32 -1.10
N GLU A 43 7.10 -5.37 -1.89
CA GLU A 43 6.85 -5.32 -3.32
C GLU A 43 5.41 -5.70 -3.62
N LEU A 44 4.69 -4.81 -4.31
CA LEU A 44 3.33 -5.05 -4.78
C LEU A 44 3.40 -5.53 -6.21
N GLU A 45 3.13 -6.81 -6.42
CA GLU A 45 3.00 -7.39 -7.76
C GLU A 45 1.71 -6.88 -8.42
N VAL A 46 1.73 -5.67 -8.94
CA VAL A 46 0.62 -5.09 -9.69
C VAL A 46 0.73 -5.54 -11.16
N GLY A 47 0.47 -6.82 -11.42
CA GLY A 47 0.60 -7.44 -12.75
C GLY A 47 -0.07 -6.57 -13.83
N GLY A 48 0.53 -6.39 -15.00
CA GLY A 48 -0.04 -5.50 -16.03
C GLY A 48 0.24 -4.00 -15.82
N ALA A 49 0.98 -3.59 -14.78
CA ALA A 49 1.62 -2.27 -14.72
C ALA A 49 2.67 -2.16 -15.83
N ASN A 50 2.19 -1.94 -17.05
CA ASN A 50 2.97 -1.41 -18.14
C ASN A 50 3.25 0.09 -17.86
N ALA A 51 3.95 0.77 -18.76
CA ALA A 51 4.22 2.20 -18.60
C ALA A 51 2.96 3.09 -18.45
N ALA A 52 1.74 2.57 -18.69
CA ALA A 52 0.50 3.32 -18.50
C ALA A 52 0.07 3.44 -17.03
N GLY A 53 0.68 2.67 -16.13
CA GLY A 53 0.43 2.72 -14.69
C GLY A 53 -0.79 1.93 -14.22
N VAL A 54 -1.02 1.98 -12.91
CA VAL A 54 -2.12 1.34 -12.18
C VAL A 54 -2.84 2.37 -11.34
N LEU A 55 -4.11 2.10 -11.04
CA LEU A 55 -4.95 2.99 -10.26
C LEU A 55 -5.33 2.33 -8.94
N LEU A 56 -4.80 2.83 -7.83
CA LEU A 56 -5.19 2.41 -6.49
C LEU A 56 -6.59 2.95 -6.16
N GLN A 57 -7.52 2.04 -5.88
CA GLN A 57 -8.93 2.36 -5.64
C GLN A 57 -9.31 2.16 -4.18
N SER A 58 -8.74 1.14 -3.52
CA SER A 58 -9.06 0.82 -2.14
C SER A 58 -7.89 0.24 -1.38
N ILE A 59 -7.94 0.40 -0.06
CA ILE A 59 -7.06 -0.29 0.90
C ILE A 59 -7.96 -0.83 2.00
N SER A 60 -7.79 -2.11 2.33
CA SER A 60 -8.42 -2.74 3.48
C SER A 60 -7.34 -3.19 4.46
N VAL A 61 -7.56 -2.95 5.74
CA VAL A 61 -6.65 -3.34 6.82
C VAL A 61 -7.38 -4.30 7.74
N ILE A 62 -6.73 -5.39 8.10
CA ILE A 62 -7.14 -6.30 9.17
C ILE A 62 -6.06 -6.22 10.25
N ASP A 63 -6.44 -5.83 11.46
CA ASP A 63 -5.54 -5.73 12.61
C ASP A 63 -6.07 -6.61 13.74
N ALA A 64 -5.60 -7.86 13.76
CA ALA A 64 -6.08 -8.91 14.65
C ALA A 64 -5.64 -8.71 16.12
N GLU A 65 -4.72 -7.78 16.39
CA GLU A 65 -4.27 -7.43 17.74
C GLU A 65 -4.90 -6.12 18.24
N ASN A 66 -5.81 -5.52 17.47
CA ASN A 66 -6.57 -4.33 17.88
C ASN A 66 -5.68 -3.15 18.33
N HIS A 67 -4.59 -2.90 17.61
CA HIS A 67 -3.77 -1.72 17.83
C HIS A 67 -4.45 -0.45 17.33
N ARG A 68 -5.24 -0.54 16.25
CA ARG A 68 -5.87 0.62 15.57
C ARG A 68 -4.84 1.72 15.27
N SER A 69 -3.61 1.31 14.97
CA SER A 69 -2.54 2.28 14.76
C SER A 69 -2.85 3.16 13.55
N SER A 70 -2.49 4.44 13.66
CA SER A 70 -2.41 5.31 12.51
C SER A 70 -1.27 4.81 11.61
N LEU A 71 -1.60 4.44 10.37
CA LEU A 71 -0.65 3.87 9.42
C LEU A 71 -0.37 4.86 8.29
N GLY A 72 0.91 5.14 8.07
CA GLY A 72 1.40 5.80 6.86
C GLY A 72 1.73 4.76 5.79
N LEU A 73 1.25 4.94 4.56
CA LEU A 73 1.56 4.07 3.43
C LEU A 73 2.24 4.91 2.36
N VAL A 74 3.54 4.70 2.16
CA VAL A 74 4.34 5.46 1.19
C VAL A 74 4.71 4.54 0.03
N PHE A 75 4.32 4.95 -1.17
CA PHE A 75 4.50 4.16 -2.39
C PHE A 75 5.66 4.66 -3.23
N PHE A 76 6.42 3.73 -3.82
CA PHE A 76 7.58 4.02 -4.66
C PHE A 76 7.45 3.35 -6.04
N ASP A 77 7.96 4.01 -7.08
CA ASP A 77 8.01 3.47 -8.45
C ASP A 77 9.25 2.62 -8.74
N ASN A 78 10.22 2.62 -7.83
CA ASN A 78 11.50 1.98 -8.00
C ASN A 78 12.08 1.52 -6.66
N THR A 79 13.15 0.73 -6.72
CA THR A 79 13.90 0.31 -5.54
C THR A 79 14.51 1.52 -4.84
N VAL A 80 14.24 1.63 -3.54
CA VAL A 80 14.86 2.62 -2.66
C VAL A 80 16.25 2.13 -2.21
N SER A 81 17.22 3.05 -2.12
CA SER A 81 18.67 2.76 -2.07
C SER A 81 19.08 1.85 -0.92
N GLY A 82 18.31 1.84 0.15
CA GLY A 82 18.52 1.01 1.32
C GLY A 82 17.32 0.12 1.58
N ASN A 83 17.09 -0.94 0.80
CA ASN A 83 16.20 -2.02 1.26
C ASN A 83 16.68 -2.58 2.64
N THR A 84 17.93 -2.31 3.02
CA THR A 84 18.49 -2.50 4.37
C THR A 84 18.14 -1.41 5.40
N ASP A 85 17.86 -0.18 4.97
CA ASP A 85 17.67 0.97 5.86
C ASP A 85 16.20 1.10 6.26
N ILE A 86 15.29 0.91 5.30
CA ILE A 86 13.83 0.76 5.57
C ILE A 86 13.52 -0.72 5.82
N ALA A 87 14.23 -1.30 6.78
CA ALA A 87 13.95 -2.64 7.27
C ALA A 87 12.78 -2.62 8.26
N ASP A 88 12.16 -3.77 8.45
CA ASP A 88 11.16 -3.97 9.49
C ASP A 88 11.69 -3.50 10.86
N GLY A 89 10.89 -2.73 11.59
CA GLY A 89 11.16 -2.19 12.92
C GLY A 89 12.29 -1.15 13.00
N ASN A 90 12.78 -0.65 11.86
CA ASN A 90 13.67 0.50 11.83
C ASN A 90 12.86 1.77 11.54
N ALA A 91 13.36 2.91 12.01
CA ALA A 91 12.80 4.22 11.69
C ALA A 91 12.71 4.39 10.17
N PHE A 92 11.53 4.82 9.69
CA PHE A 92 11.34 5.17 8.29
C PHE A 92 12.10 6.47 8.00
N ASP A 93 13.18 6.35 7.23
CA ASP A 93 13.99 7.49 6.78
C ASP A 93 14.23 7.39 5.28
N LEU A 94 14.12 8.53 4.59
CA LEU A 94 14.33 8.64 3.15
C LEU A 94 15.49 9.57 2.86
N SER A 95 16.46 9.09 2.07
CA SER A 95 17.46 9.98 1.48
C SER A 95 16.75 10.98 0.56
N VAL A 96 16.87 12.27 0.88
CA VAL A 96 16.33 13.37 0.05
C VAL A 96 16.95 13.35 -1.35
N GLY A 97 18.21 12.94 -1.48
CA GLY A 97 18.94 12.91 -2.75
C GLY A 97 18.59 11.71 -3.63
N ASP A 98 18.28 10.56 -3.03
CA ASP A 98 18.21 9.29 -3.76
C ASP A 98 16.80 8.69 -3.80
N ASP A 99 15.98 8.89 -2.76
CA ASP A 99 14.75 8.13 -2.56
C ASP A 99 13.48 8.97 -2.62
N LEU A 100 13.54 10.24 -2.22
CA LEU A 100 12.38 11.12 -2.22
C LEU A 100 11.76 11.29 -3.63
N GLY A 101 12.60 11.31 -4.67
CA GLY A 101 12.16 11.42 -6.07
C GLY A 101 11.45 10.16 -6.60
N LYS A 102 11.51 9.04 -5.88
CA LYS A 102 10.85 7.77 -6.23
C LYS A 102 9.46 7.65 -5.63
N VAL A 103 9.07 8.57 -4.73
CA VAL A 103 7.75 8.55 -4.07
C VAL A 103 6.68 8.91 -5.10
N VAL A 104 5.75 7.99 -5.33
CA VAL A 104 4.63 8.16 -6.28
C VAL A 104 3.27 8.28 -5.62
N GLY A 105 3.21 8.11 -4.30
CA GLY A 105 2.02 8.46 -3.55
C GLY A 105 2.13 8.16 -2.07
N VAL A 106 1.22 8.76 -1.32
CA VAL A 106 1.09 8.56 0.12
C VAL A 106 -0.39 8.39 0.44
N VAL A 107 -0.72 7.38 1.22
CA VAL A 107 -2.07 7.18 1.76
C VAL A 107 -1.95 6.99 3.27
N LYS A 108 -2.85 7.61 4.01
CA LYS A 108 -2.95 7.45 5.46
C LYS A 108 -4.16 6.61 5.82
N ILE A 109 -4.02 5.71 6.79
CA ILE A 109 -5.14 5.09 7.51
C ILE A 109 -5.13 5.67 8.93
N ASP A 110 -6.11 6.51 9.26
CA ASP A 110 -6.19 7.11 10.59
C ASP A 110 -6.80 6.13 11.60
N THR A 111 -6.52 6.30 12.90
CA THR A 111 -7.14 5.48 13.96
C THR A 111 -8.67 5.48 13.91
N ASN A 112 -9.28 6.58 13.44
CA ASN A 112 -10.73 6.70 13.27
C ASN A 112 -11.28 5.95 12.04
N ASP A 113 -10.43 5.47 11.14
CA ASP A 113 -10.84 4.67 9.98
C ASP A 113 -11.16 3.20 10.39
N TYR A 114 -10.79 2.78 11.61
CA TYR A 114 -11.03 1.42 12.10
C TYR A 114 -12.43 1.25 12.67
N VAL A 115 -13.04 0.11 12.34
CA VAL A 115 -14.30 -0.38 12.87
C VAL A 115 -14.06 -1.71 13.58
N SER A 116 -14.73 -1.87 14.71
CA SER A 116 -14.54 -2.99 15.62
C SER A 116 -15.69 -3.97 15.57
N TYR A 117 -15.35 -5.24 15.67
CA TYR A 117 -16.25 -6.37 15.67
C TYR A 117 -15.89 -7.29 16.84
N ASP A 118 -16.88 -8.04 17.31
CA ASP A 118 -16.73 -9.01 18.40
C ASP A 118 -16.07 -8.46 19.66
N SER A 119 -16.82 -7.66 20.43
CA SER A 119 -16.36 -7.12 21.73
C SER A 119 -15.04 -6.35 21.65
N ASP A 120 -14.81 -5.66 20.53
CA ASP A 120 -13.58 -4.90 20.22
C ASP A 120 -12.33 -5.71 19.90
N GLU A 121 -12.38 -7.04 19.86
CA GLU A 121 -11.18 -7.86 19.61
C GLU A 121 -10.73 -7.86 18.14
N LEU A 122 -11.67 -7.75 17.19
CA LEU A 122 -11.37 -7.76 15.77
C LEU A 122 -11.57 -6.37 15.17
N VAL A 123 -10.52 -5.75 14.64
CA VAL A 123 -10.65 -4.43 14.01
C VAL A 123 -10.17 -4.42 12.57
N VAL A 124 -10.94 -3.71 11.74
CA VAL A 124 -10.67 -3.56 10.32
C VAL A 124 -10.84 -2.10 9.91
N ALA A 125 -10.03 -1.63 8.97
CA ALA A 125 -10.23 -0.34 8.34
C ALA A 125 -10.43 -0.54 6.83
N THR A 126 -11.18 0.35 6.19
CA THR A 126 -11.29 0.34 4.72
C THR A 126 -11.34 1.76 4.19
N LYS A 127 -10.44 2.06 3.26
CA LYS A 127 -10.40 3.32 2.52
C LYS A 127 -10.74 3.03 1.07
N THR A 128 -11.70 3.74 0.50
CA THR A 128 -12.15 3.56 -0.89
C THR A 128 -12.14 4.89 -1.63
N GLY A 129 -12.19 4.86 -2.96
CA GLY A 129 -12.19 6.06 -3.78
C GLY A 129 -10.89 6.84 -3.75
N ILE A 130 -9.76 6.16 -3.47
CA ILE A 130 -8.44 6.79 -3.32
C ILE A 130 -8.02 7.52 -4.60
N GLY A 131 -8.22 6.89 -5.77
CA GLY A 131 -8.00 7.54 -7.06
C GLY A 131 -6.54 7.85 -7.39
N LEU A 132 -5.59 7.17 -6.74
CA LEU A 132 -4.16 7.43 -6.90
C LEU A 132 -3.60 6.62 -8.08
N VAL A 133 -3.12 7.33 -9.11
CA VAL A 133 -2.44 6.73 -10.27
C VAL A 133 -0.95 6.61 -9.96
N MET A 134 -0.39 5.41 -10.16
CA MET A 134 1.03 5.14 -9.97
C MET A 134 1.58 4.38 -11.16
N ALA A 135 2.75 4.75 -11.64
CA ALA A 135 3.43 4.04 -12.72
C ALA A 135 4.78 3.52 -12.21
N PRO A 136 5.11 2.24 -12.42
CA PRO A 136 6.43 1.72 -12.09
C PRO A 136 7.47 2.27 -13.07
N ALA A 137 8.69 2.51 -12.60
CA ALA A 137 9.73 3.13 -13.41
C ALA A 137 10.26 2.19 -14.51
N SER A 138 10.59 0.92 -14.19
CA SER A 138 11.22 0.00 -15.15
C SER A 138 11.00 -1.49 -14.89
N ASP A 139 10.87 -1.90 -13.62
CA ASP A 139 10.73 -3.30 -13.21
C ASP A 139 9.28 -3.77 -13.04
N LYS A 140 8.32 -2.90 -13.36
CA LYS A 140 6.86 -3.13 -13.28
C LYS A 140 6.33 -3.35 -11.85
N ALA A 141 7.13 -3.07 -10.82
CA ALA A 141 6.71 -3.20 -9.44
C ALA A 141 6.41 -1.83 -8.82
N ILE A 142 5.31 -1.76 -8.07
CA ILE A 142 5.09 -0.68 -7.12
C ILE A 142 5.53 -1.20 -5.76
N ARG A 143 6.24 -0.39 -5.00
CA ARG A 143 6.70 -0.74 -3.66
C ARG A 143 5.95 0.08 -2.64
N VAL A 144 5.79 -0.46 -1.44
CA VAL A 144 5.14 0.25 -0.33
C VAL A 144 5.94 0.06 0.95
N ALA A 145 6.19 1.14 1.67
CA ALA A 145 6.56 1.11 3.08
C ALA A 145 5.30 1.37 3.91
N ILE A 146 5.12 0.59 4.97
CA ILE A 146 4.05 0.78 5.96
C ILE A 146 4.72 1.36 7.20
N ILE A 147 4.22 2.48 7.71
CA ILE A 147 4.80 3.17 8.85
C ILE A 147 3.80 3.11 10.00
N ASP A 148 4.24 2.64 11.17
CA ASP A 148 3.49 2.81 12.41
C ASP A 148 3.69 4.23 12.91
N GLU A 149 2.69 5.10 12.80
CA GLU A 149 2.86 6.51 13.20
C GLU A 149 2.78 6.73 14.71
N VAL A 150 2.37 5.71 15.47
CA VAL A 150 2.10 5.81 16.91
C VAL A 150 3.04 4.92 17.73
N GLY A 151 3.46 3.79 17.16
CA GLY A 151 4.28 2.78 17.80
C GLY A 151 3.46 1.78 18.60
N HIS A 152 3.62 0.49 18.30
CA HIS A 152 2.92 -0.61 18.96
C HIS A 152 3.79 -1.86 19.08
N GLU A 153 3.48 -2.72 20.04
CA GLU A 153 4.05 -4.06 20.15
C GLU A 153 3.15 -5.08 19.46
N ARG A 154 3.66 -5.76 18.44
CA ARG A 154 3.01 -6.91 17.82
C ARG A 154 3.55 -8.18 18.43
N THR A 155 2.67 -9.08 18.85
CA THR A 155 3.03 -10.29 19.60
C THR A 155 3.06 -11.55 18.74
N ALA A 156 2.49 -11.49 17.53
CA ALA A 156 2.51 -12.59 16.58
C ALA A 156 2.69 -12.13 15.12
N ALA A 157 3.06 -13.08 14.26
CA ALA A 157 3.15 -12.83 12.83
C ALA A 157 1.76 -12.69 12.19
N ASN A 158 1.69 -11.96 11.06
CA ASN A 158 0.48 -11.84 10.23
C ASN A 158 -0.74 -11.24 10.96
N THR A 159 -0.54 -10.53 12.07
CA THR A 159 -1.60 -9.90 12.84
C THR A 159 -2.07 -8.59 12.21
N LEU A 160 -1.21 -7.93 11.42
CA LEU A 160 -1.61 -6.89 10.50
C LEU A 160 -1.56 -7.42 9.07
N GLN A 161 -2.65 -7.19 8.36
CA GLN A 161 -2.81 -7.57 6.97
C GLN A 161 -3.35 -6.38 6.20
N ILE A 162 -2.74 -6.06 5.07
CA ILE A 162 -3.16 -4.94 4.23
C ILE A 162 -3.40 -5.44 2.82
N ASP A 163 -4.62 -5.21 2.35
CA ASP A 163 -5.10 -5.58 1.03
C ASP A 163 -5.24 -4.31 0.17
N PHE A 164 -4.51 -4.25 -0.95
CA PHE A 164 -4.54 -3.12 -1.88
C PHE A 164 -5.37 -3.47 -3.12
N GLY A 165 -6.42 -2.72 -3.39
CA GLY A 165 -7.29 -2.89 -4.55
C GLY A 165 -6.87 -1.98 -5.71
N PHE A 166 -6.30 -2.57 -6.76
CA PHE A 166 -5.85 -1.87 -7.96
C PHE A 166 -6.77 -2.12 -9.15
N LEU A 167 -7.14 -1.07 -9.87
CA LEU A 167 -7.72 -1.17 -11.20
C LEU A 167 -6.59 -1.19 -12.24
N GLN A 168 -6.67 -2.16 -13.17
CA GLN A 168 -5.69 -2.34 -14.25
C GLN A 168 -6.40 -2.16 -15.59
N GLY A 169 -5.81 -1.30 -16.44
CA GLY A 169 -6.32 -0.95 -17.78
C GLY A 169 -5.53 -1.59 -18.91
#